data_AF-A0A200QCV6-F1
#
_entry.id   AF-A0A200QCV6-F1
#
_cell.length_a   1.000
_cell.length_b   1.000
_cell.length_c   1.000
_cell.angle_alpha   90.00
_cell.angle_beta   90.00
_cell.angle_gamma   90.00
#
_symmetry.space_group_name_H-M   'P 1'
#
loop_
_entity.id
_entity.type
_entity.pdbx_description
1 polymer ?
#
loop_
_entity_poly.entity_id
_entity_poly.type
_entity_poly.pdbx_seq_one_letter_code
_entity_poly.pdbx_strand_id
1 'polypeptide(L)'
;MVKVKDYFQYSLIYVKHAHQIKIFKLLRHHVSEYALKHILTELQRSKSSYFNVSRCGCVLRKKMGFPCACELFKYSEDGVPIPRDAIDPHWKQLSMVPLVEKKIDLTNSSLESDERFMDAND
;
A
#
# COMPACT_ATOMS: atom_id res chain seq x y z
N MET A 1 -27.83 -5.61 -27.83
CA MET A 1 -27.44 -6.56 -26.76
C MET A 1 -26.03 -6.17 -26.30
N VAL A 2 -25.95 -5.26 -25.32
CA VAL A 2 -24.67 -4.74 -24.81
C VAL A 2 -24.02 -5.81 -23.95
N LYS A 3 -22.78 -6.17 -24.27
CA LYS A 3 -22.11 -7.34 -23.70
C LYS A 3 -21.70 -7.01 -22.27
N VAL A 4 -21.99 -7.92 -21.35
CA VAL A 4 -21.57 -7.86 -19.93
C VAL A 4 -20.07 -7.54 -19.77
N LYS A 5 -19.25 -7.96 -20.74
CA LYS A 5 -17.82 -7.62 -20.84
C LYS A 5 -17.54 -6.11 -20.87
N ASP A 6 -18.40 -5.32 -21.51
CA ASP A 6 -18.25 -3.88 -21.62
C ASP A 6 -18.52 -3.21 -20.27
N TYR A 7 -19.52 -3.67 -19.52
CA TYR A 7 -19.77 -3.19 -18.15
C TYR A 7 -18.63 -3.54 -17.19
N PHE A 8 -18.02 -4.72 -17.33
CA PHE A 8 -16.84 -5.08 -16.55
C PHE A 8 -15.63 -4.22 -16.92
N GLN A 9 -15.38 -3.97 -18.21
CA GLN A 9 -14.34 -3.04 -18.64
C GLN A 9 -14.61 -1.63 -18.14
N TYR A 10 -15.84 -1.13 -18.25
CA TYR A 10 -16.23 0.18 -17.73
C TYR A 10 -16.08 0.25 -16.22
N SER A 11 -16.51 -0.77 -15.47
CA SER A 11 -16.32 -0.85 -14.02
C SER A 11 -14.84 -0.87 -13.67
N LEU A 12 -14.01 -1.66 -14.36
CA LEU A 12 -12.56 -1.67 -14.19
C LEU A 12 -11.90 -0.34 -14.54
N ILE A 13 -12.33 0.33 -15.62
CA ILE A 13 -11.81 1.62 -16.07
C ILE A 13 -12.23 2.72 -15.10
N TYR A 14 -13.48 2.73 -14.65
CA TYR A 14 -14.03 3.67 -13.68
C TYR A 14 -13.38 3.50 -12.30
N VAL A 15 -13.24 2.26 -11.82
CA VAL A 15 -12.49 1.91 -10.61
C VAL A 15 -11.02 2.30 -10.78
N LYS A 16 -10.39 2.04 -11.92
CA LYS A 16 -9.01 2.50 -12.21
C LYS A 16 -8.89 4.03 -12.23
N HIS A 17 -9.87 4.77 -12.74
CA HIS A 17 -9.88 6.24 -12.67
C HIS A 17 -10.12 6.75 -11.23
N ALA A 18 -10.96 6.07 -10.45
CA ALA A 18 -11.09 6.31 -9.01
C ALA A 18 -9.79 5.99 -8.23
N HIS A 19 -8.92 5.11 -8.75
CA HIS A 19 -7.58 4.85 -8.23
C HIS A 19 -6.46 5.68 -8.89
N GLN A 20 -6.77 6.46 -9.93
CA GLN A 20 -5.87 7.48 -10.51
C GLN A 20 -5.89 8.79 -9.71
N ILE A 21 -6.60 8.83 -8.58
CA ILE A 21 -6.45 9.89 -7.60
C ILE A 21 -4.99 9.87 -7.15
N LYS A 22 -4.31 11.02 -7.29
CA LYS A 22 -2.89 11.21 -6.94
C LYS A 22 -2.55 10.66 -5.55
N ILE A 23 -3.53 10.68 -4.65
CA ILE A 23 -3.43 10.15 -3.29
C ILE A 23 -3.00 8.67 -3.21
N PHE A 24 -3.35 7.83 -4.20
CA PHE A 24 -2.98 6.41 -4.23
C PHE A 24 -1.68 6.12 -4.98
N LYS A 25 -0.98 7.14 -5.48
CA LYS A 25 0.19 6.97 -6.36
C LYS A 25 1.23 5.99 -5.80
N LEU A 26 1.51 6.05 -4.50
CA LEU A 26 2.51 5.20 -3.84
C LEU A 26 1.99 3.82 -3.41
N LEU A 27 0.68 3.62 -3.42
CA LEU A 27 0.05 2.37 -2.98
C LEU A 27 -0.30 1.43 -4.14
N ARG A 28 -0.50 1.99 -5.34
CA ARG A 28 -0.80 1.21 -6.55
C ARG A 28 0.27 0.15 -6.78
N HIS A 29 -0.17 -1.09 -7.04
CA HIS A 29 0.69 -2.27 -7.26
C HIS A 29 1.54 -2.73 -6.07
N HIS A 30 1.42 -2.10 -4.90
CA HIS A 30 2.18 -2.43 -3.70
C HIS A 30 1.32 -2.83 -2.50
N VAL A 31 0.00 -2.75 -2.66
CA VAL A 31 -1.00 -2.98 -1.61
C VAL A 31 -2.13 -3.80 -2.21
N SER A 32 -2.69 -4.71 -1.41
CA SER A 32 -3.78 -5.59 -1.84
C SER A 32 -4.99 -4.78 -2.33
N GLU A 33 -5.71 -5.34 -3.30
CA GLU A 33 -6.93 -4.69 -3.84
C GLU A 33 -7.98 -4.50 -2.73
N TYR A 34 -8.06 -5.44 -1.78
CA TYR A 34 -8.94 -5.35 -0.63
C TYR A 34 -8.64 -4.12 0.24
N ALA A 35 -7.37 -3.87 0.54
CA ALA A 35 -6.95 -2.71 1.30
C ALA A 35 -7.23 -1.40 0.53
N LEU A 36 -6.96 -1.35 -0.78
CA LEU A 36 -7.26 -0.18 -1.60
C LEU A 36 -8.75 0.17 -1.61
N LYS A 37 -9.65 -0.83 -1.63
CA LYS A 37 -11.11 -0.62 -1.54
C LYS A 37 -11.51 0.02 -0.20
N HIS A 38 -10.99 -0.49 0.92
CA HIS A 38 -11.26 0.08 2.24
C HIS A 38 -10.78 1.52 2.37
N ILE A 39 -9.56 1.80 1.90
CA ILE A 39 -9.00 3.15 1.94
C ILE A 39 -9.83 4.11 1.06
N LEU A 40 -10.33 3.64 -0.09
CA LEU A 40 -11.19 4.45 -0.96
C LEU A 40 -12.51 4.83 -0.28
N THR A 41 -13.17 3.87 0.38
CA THR A 41 -14.40 4.15 1.14
C THR A 41 -14.13 5.16 2.27
N GLU A 42 -13.03 5.00 2.99
CA GLU A 42 -12.65 5.90 4.07
C GLU A 42 -12.27 7.31 3.55
N LEU A 43 -11.68 7.40 2.36
CA LEU A 43 -11.39 8.66 1.66
C LEU A 43 -12.69 9.37 1.22
N GLN A 44 -13.68 8.63 0.75
CA GLN A 44 -14.99 9.21 0.43
C GLN A 44 -15.65 9.76 1.71
N ARG A 45 -15.53 9.03 2.82
CA ARG A 45 -16.00 9.48 4.13
C ARG A 45 -15.31 10.77 4.58
N SER A 46 -14.00 10.91 4.38
CA SER A 46 -13.26 12.12 4.73
C SER A 46 -13.65 13.35 3.91
N LYS A 47 -14.20 13.15 2.71
CA LYS A 47 -14.69 14.20 1.82
C LYS A 47 -16.16 14.56 2.04
N SER A 48 -16.87 13.83 2.91
CA SER A 48 -18.27 14.12 3.20
C SER A 48 -18.41 15.44 3.98
N SER A 49 -19.46 16.21 3.71
CA SER A 49 -19.75 17.47 4.43
C SER A 49 -19.97 17.26 5.93
N TYR A 50 -20.32 16.04 6.34
CA TYR A 50 -20.54 15.64 7.73
C TYR A 50 -19.25 15.19 8.42
N PHE A 51 -18.13 15.13 7.71
CA PHE A 51 -16.87 14.69 8.28
C PHE A 51 -16.35 15.72 9.30
N ASN A 52 -16.04 15.23 10.50
CA ASN A 52 -15.38 16.00 11.54
C ASN A 52 -14.19 15.21 12.06
N VAL A 53 -12.99 15.77 11.95
CA VAL A 53 -11.72 15.13 12.35
C VAL A 53 -11.78 14.65 13.80
N SER A 54 -12.36 15.44 14.71
CA SER A 54 -12.49 15.11 16.13
C SER A 54 -13.43 13.92 16.39
N ARG A 55 -14.35 13.62 15.46
CA ARG A 55 -15.28 12.48 15.54
C ARG A 55 -14.82 11.26 14.74
N CYS A 56 -13.60 11.26 14.21
CA CYS A 56 -13.17 10.20 13.30
C CYS A 56 -13.07 8.81 13.96
N GLY A 57 -12.76 8.74 15.27
CA GLY A 57 -12.66 7.48 16.02
C GLY A 57 -11.47 6.56 15.65
N CYS A 58 -10.75 6.84 14.56
CA CYS A 58 -9.56 6.15 14.05
C CYS A 58 -9.66 4.61 14.03
N VAL A 59 -10.87 4.05 13.85
CA VAL A 59 -11.11 2.61 13.98
C VAL A 59 -10.33 1.81 12.94
N LEU A 60 -10.28 2.31 11.70
CA LEU A 60 -9.60 1.62 10.60
C LEU A 60 -8.08 1.50 10.86
N ARG A 61 -7.47 2.55 11.41
CA ARG A 61 -6.07 2.54 11.84
C ARG A 61 -5.82 1.56 12.98
N LYS A 62 -6.71 1.52 13.98
CA LYS A 62 -6.57 0.65 15.15
C LYS A 62 -6.80 -0.84 14.84
N LYS A 63 -7.75 -1.16 13.96
CA LYS A 63 -8.18 -2.54 13.71
C LYS A 63 -7.50 -3.18 12.52
N MET A 64 -7.22 -2.42 11.47
CA MET A 64 -6.74 -2.96 10.19
C MET A 64 -5.41 -2.35 9.75
N GLY A 65 -4.91 -1.33 10.44
CA GLY A 65 -3.64 -0.70 10.09
C GLY A 65 -3.69 0.12 8.79
N PHE A 66 -4.88 0.63 8.43
CA PHE A 66 -5.05 1.56 7.31
C PHE A 66 -5.18 3.02 7.78
N PRO A 67 -4.92 4.01 6.93
CA PRO A 67 -5.19 5.41 7.21
C PRO A 67 -6.67 5.64 7.54
N CYS A 68 -6.96 6.34 8.64
CA CYS A 68 -8.32 6.79 8.94
C CYS A 68 -8.74 7.95 8.04
N ALA A 69 -10.03 8.27 8.02
CA ALA A 69 -10.53 9.47 7.33
C ALA A 69 -9.84 10.76 7.82
N CYS A 70 -9.44 10.82 9.09
CA CYS A 70 -8.66 11.94 9.63
C CYS A 70 -7.30 12.13 8.97
N GLU A 71 -6.57 11.05 8.72
CA GLU A 71 -5.28 11.09 8.04
C GLU A 71 -5.46 11.33 6.55
N LEU A 72 -6.47 10.70 5.94
CA LEU A 72 -6.81 10.89 4.53
C LEU A 72 -7.23 12.33 4.22
N PHE A 73 -7.93 12.97 5.16
CA PHE A 73 -8.22 14.41 5.08
C PHE A 73 -6.92 15.22 5.04
N LYS A 74 -5.99 14.98 5.99
CA LYS A 74 -4.69 15.67 6.01
C LYS A 74 -3.89 15.47 4.73
N TYR A 75 -3.75 14.23 4.26
CA TYR A 75 -3.05 13.95 3.00
C TYR A 75 -3.71 14.66 1.80
N SER A 76 -5.03 14.80 1.82
CA SER A 76 -5.76 15.54 0.77
C SER A 76 -5.51 17.05 0.85
N GLU A 77 -5.56 17.63 2.04
CA GLU A 77 -5.29 19.06 2.28
C GLU A 77 -3.85 19.43 1.93
N ASP A 78 -2.89 18.57 2.31
CA ASP A 78 -1.46 18.75 2.02
C ASP A 78 -1.13 18.45 0.54
N GLY A 79 -2.07 17.88 -0.22
CA GLY A 79 -1.88 17.49 -1.61
C GLY A 79 -0.87 16.35 -1.82
N VAL A 80 -0.56 15.59 -0.76
CA VAL A 80 0.46 14.52 -0.78
C VAL A 80 -0.17 13.14 -0.97
N PRO A 81 0.54 12.20 -1.62
CA PRO A 81 0.10 10.81 -1.67
C PRO A 81 0.20 10.13 -0.30
N ILE A 82 -0.64 9.11 -0.07
CA ILE A 82 -0.56 8.27 1.13
C ILE A 82 0.79 7.56 1.14
N PRO A 83 1.61 7.71 2.19
CA PRO A 83 2.87 6.98 2.32
C PRO A 83 2.63 5.47 2.39
N ARG A 84 3.51 4.69 1.78
CA ARG A 84 3.46 3.22 1.85
C ARG A 84 3.58 2.70 3.29
N ASP A 85 4.25 3.45 4.15
CA ASP A 85 4.45 3.10 5.56
C ASP A 85 3.22 3.38 6.42
N ALA A 86 2.23 4.12 5.90
CA ALA A 86 0.94 4.29 6.55
C ALA A 86 0.03 3.06 6.41
N ILE A 87 0.45 2.05 5.64
CA ILE A 87 -0.27 0.77 5.46
C ILE A 87 0.49 -0.32 6.21
N ASP A 88 -0.23 -1.10 7.00
CA ASP A 88 0.31 -2.26 7.69
C ASP A 88 0.96 -3.27 6.71
N PRO A 89 2.15 -3.83 7.05
CA PRO A 89 2.88 -4.79 6.22
C PRO A 89 2.04 -5.97 5.71
N HIS A 90 1.08 -6.44 6.50
CA HIS A 90 0.20 -7.55 6.13
C HIS A 90 -0.49 -7.29 4.77
N TRP A 91 -0.92 -6.05 4.52
CA TRP A 91 -1.63 -5.68 3.30
C TRP A 91 -0.72 -5.31 2.14
N LYS A 92 0.58 -5.16 2.40
CA LYS A 92 1.62 -4.95 1.37
C LYS A 92 2.07 -6.28 0.76
N GLN A 93 1.74 -7.40 1.39
CA GLN A 93 2.01 -8.73 0.88
C GLN A 93 1.01 -9.08 -0.23
N LEU A 94 1.51 -9.16 -1.46
CA LEU A 94 0.74 -9.57 -2.64
C LEU A 94 0.95 -11.05 -3.02
N SER A 95 1.80 -11.76 -2.27
CA SER A 95 2.11 -13.17 -2.49
C SER A 95 1.27 -14.08 -1.59
N MET A 96 0.81 -15.20 -2.16
CA MET A 96 0.19 -16.30 -1.38
C MET A 96 1.20 -17.05 -0.49
N VAL A 97 2.50 -16.85 -0.73
CA VAL A 97 3.56 -17.40 0.12
C VAL A 97 3.69 -16.53 1.37
N PRO A 98 3.56 -17.09 2.59
CA PRO A 98 3.76 -16.37 3.84
C PRO A 98 5.14 -15.71 3.89
N LEU A 99 5.21 -14.47 4.37
CA LEU A 99 6.48 -13.85 4.70
C LEU A 99 7.04 -14.59 5.92
N VAL A 100 8.08 -15.39 5.72
CA VAL A 100 8.93 -15.82 6.81
C VAL A 100 9.68 -14.57 7.25
N GLU A 101 9.39 -14.06 8.45
CA GLU A 101 10.18 -13.00 9.06
C GLU A 101 11.62 -13.50 9.16
N LYS A 102 12.48 -13.07 8.23
CA LYS A 102 13.92 -13.21 8.40
C LYS A 102 14.29 -12.29 9.53
N LYS A 103 14.45 -12.84 10.74
CA LYS A 103 15.26 -12.22 11.78
C LYS A 103 16.64 -12.03 11.16
N ILE A 104 16.95 -10.80 10.77
CA ILE A 104 18.29 -10.42 10.37
C ILE A 104 19.09 -10.47 11.67
N ASP A 105 19.77 -11.57 11.90
CA ASP A 105 20.72 -11.68 12.99
C ASP A 105 21.95 -10.89 12.55
N LEU A 106 22.09 -9.67 13.08
CA LEU A 106 23.21 -8.77 12.80
C LEU A 106 24.46 -9.25 13.56
N THR A 107 24.94 -10.45 13.26
CA THR A 107 26.27 -10.89 13.69
C THR A 107 27.24 -10.83 12.51
N ASN A 108 28.31 -10.07 12.73
CA ASN A 108 29.34 -9.70 11.77
C ASN A 108 30.09 -10.90 11.17
N SER A 109 30.28 -10.88 9.85
CA SER A 109 31.59 -11.01 9.17
C SER A 109 31.31 -10.82 7.68
N SER A 110 31.60 -9.64 7.13
CA SER A 110 32.88 -9.34 6.45
C SER A 110 33.11 -10.24 5.25
N LEU A 111 33.14 -9.55 4.10
CA LEU A 111 33.56 -9.99 2.78
C LEU A 111 34.84 -10.83 2.85
N GLU A 112 34.81 -12.05 2.32
CA GLU A 112 35.91 -12.85 1.79
C GLU A 112 35.26 -14.16 1.33
N SER A 113 35.24 -14.55 0.06
CA SER A 113 36.40 -14.72 -0.80
C SER A 113 35.96 -14.84 -2.27
N ASP A 114 36.28 -13.83 -3.07
CA ASP A 114 36.37 -13.94 -4.53
C ASP A 114 37.82 -13.62 -4.92
N GLU A 115 38.73 -14.57 -4.70
CA GLU A 115 40.01 -14.62 -5.40
C GLU A 115 40.32 -16.08 -5.79
N ARG A 116 39.69 -16.51 -6.87
CA ARG A 116 40.28 -17.52 -7.75
C ARG A 116 41.27 -16.80 -8.65
N PHE A 117 42.54 -16.83 -8.30
CA PHE A 117 43.61 -16.70 -9.28
C PHE A 117 44.68 -17.76 -8.98
N MET A 118 44.80 -18.69 -9.92
CA MET A 118 45.93 -19.60 -10.01
C MET A 118 47.17 -18.76 -10.31
N ASP A 119 48.27 -18.99 -9.61
CA ASP A 119 49.58 -18.98 -10.25
C ASP A 119 50.59 -19.79 -9.41
N ALA A 120 51.41 -20.53 -10.16
CA ALA A 120 52.44 -21.45 -9.71
C ALA A 120 53.81 -20.76 -9.57
N ASN A 121 54.80 -21.54 -9.08
CA ASN A 121 56.22 -21.26 -8.77
C ASN A 121 56.49 -20.87 -7.31
N ASP A 122 57.45 -21.47 -6.59
CA ASP A 122 58.59 -22.33 -6.94
C ASP A 122 58.87 -23.26 -5.73
#